data_AF-A0A971FMY7-F1
#
_entry.id   AF-A0A971FMY7-F1
#
_cell.length_a   1.000
_cell.length_b   1.000
_cell.length_c   1.000
_cell.angle_alpha   90.00
_cell.angle_beta   90.00
_cell.angle_gamma   90.00
#
_symmetry.space_group_name_H-M   'P 1'
#
loop_
_entity.id
_entity.type
_entity.pdbx_description
1 polymer ?
#
loop_
_entity_poly.entity_id
_entity_poly.type
_entity_poly.pdbx_seq_one_letter_code
_entity_poly.pdbx_strand_id
1 'polypeptide(L)'
;QILDNAFDAAILPTINSMVGMGIVFLPGMMTGQILSGISPVTAIEYQIAIMLGILGSVALTVILFIQIGYKTFFNEQDQLVIE
;
A
#
# COMPACT_ATOMS: atom_id res chain seq x y z
N GLN A 1 -6.98 -5.04 -18.35
CA GLN A 1 -8.25 -5.16 -17.59
C GLN A 1 -8.14 -6.13 -16.41
N ILE A 2 -7.83 -7.42 -16.58
CA ILE A 2 -7.65 -8.34 -15.43
C ILE A 2 -6.47 -7.89 -14.54
N LEU A 3 -5.36 -7.50 -15.17
CA LEU A 3 -4.16 -7.00 -14.48
C LEU A 3 -4.45 -5.74 -13.65
N ASP A 4 -5.18 -4.78 -14.26
CA ASP A 4 -5.53 -3.51 -13.62
C ASP A 4 -6.48 -3.73 -12.44
N ASN A 5 -7.50 -4.59 -12.62
CA ASN A 5 -8.42 -4.95 -11.55
C ASN A 5 -7.71 -5.67 -10.38
N ALA A 6 -6.74 -6.53 -10.69
CA ALA A 6 -5.94 -7.22 -9.67
C ALA A 6 -5.04 -6.24 -8.90
N PHE A 7 -4.46 -5.26 -9.59
CA PHE A 7 -3.68 -4.19 -8.99
C PHE A 7 -4.53 -3.31 -8.09
N ASP A 8 -5.68 -2.84 -8.58
CA ASP A 8 -6.62 -2.01 -7.82
C ASP A 8 -7.09 -2.74 -6.55
N ALA A 9 -7.49 -4.00 -6.68
CA ALA A 9 -7.90 -4.83 -5.55
C ALA A 9 -6.80 -4.97 -4.48
N ALA A 10 -5.53 -5.09 -4.90
CA ALA A 10 -4.40 -5.24 -4.00
C ALA A 10 -3.99 -3.93 -3.30
N ILE A 11 -4.17 -2.78 -3.95
CA ILE A 11 -3.78 -1.46 -3.40
C ILE A 11 -4.88 -0.81 -2.56
N LEU A 12 -6.16 -1.07 -2.86
CA LEU A 12 -7.31 -0.47 -2.17
C LEU A 12 -7.24 -0.51 -0.63
N PRO A 13 -6.86 -1.63 0.03
CA PRO A 13 -6.76 -1.68 1.49
C PRO A 13 -5.74 -0.69 2.06
N THR A 14 -4.60 -0.53 1.39
CA THR A 14 -3.52 0.39 1.79
C THR A 14 -3.98 1.84 1.65
N ILE A 15 -4.65 2.18 0.54
CA ILE A 15 -5.20 3.53 0.33
C ILE A 15 -6.29 3.84 1.36
N ASN A 16 -7.25 2.92 1.58
CA ASN A 16 -8.32 3.13 2.55
C ASN A 16 -7.78 3.35 3.97
N SER A 17 -6.74 2.61 4.35
CA SER A 17 -6.06 2.81 5.63
C SER A 17 -5.38 4.18 5.74
N MET A 18 -4.83 4.69 4.64
CA MET A 18 -4.22 6.02 4.57
C MET A 18 -5.26 7.14 4.61
N VAL A 19 -6.41 6.97 3.95
CA VAL A 19 -7.50 7.97 3.96
C VAL A 19 -8.16 8.09 5.33
N GLY A 20 -8.30 6.97 6.06
CA GLY A 20 -8.81 7.00 7.43
C GLY A 20 -7.85 7.68 8.43
N MET A 21 -6.57 7.73 8.10
CA MET A 21 -5.54 8.37 8.90
C MET A 21 -5.70 9.89 8.90
N GLY A 22 -5.69 10.51 10.08
CA GLY A 22 -5.82 11.95 10.24
C GLY A 22 -7.27 12.48 10.24
N ILE A 23 -8.24 11.76 9.67
CA ILE A 23 -9.68 12.09 9.78
C ILE A 23 -10.31 11.41 11.00
N VAL A 24 -10.08 10.10 11.18
CA VAL A 24 -10.73 9.31 12.24
C VAL A 24 -9.79 9.07 13.42
N PHE A 25 -8.50 8.82 13.15
CA PHE A 25 -7.50 8.55 14.18
C PHE A 25 -6.16 9.19 13.84
N LEU A 26 -5.48 9.70 14.88
CA LEU A 26 -4.07 10.03 14.84
C LEU A 26 -3.25 8.74 15.03
N PRO A 27 -2.36 8.37 14.11
CA PRO A 27 -1.54 7.17 14.22
C PRO A 27 -0.81 7.06 15.56
N GLY A 28 -0.61 5.83 16.04
CA GLY A 28 0.07 5.60 17.31
C GLY A 28 1.49 6.19 17.37
N MET A 29 2.24 6.10 16.26
CA MET A 29 3.57 6.72 16.16
C MET A 29 3.48 8.25 16.25
N MET A 30 2.59 8.87 15.47
CA MET A 30 2.40 10.32 15.47
C MET A 30 1.96 10.83 16.86
N THR A 31 1.01 10.16 17.50
CA THR A 31 0.55 10.49 18.86
C THR A 31 1.68 10.32 19.88
N GLY A 32 2.46 9.25 19.76
CA GLY A 32 3.62 9.00 20.62
C GLY A 32 4.69 10.09 20.52
N GLN A 33 4.99 10.56 19.31
CA GLN A 33 5.92 11.68 19.08
C GLN A 33 5.40 12.99 19.67
N ILE A 34 4.11 13.27 19.51
CA ILE A 34 3.48 14.46 20.11
C ILE A 34 3.55 14.40 21.64
N LEU A 35 3.21 13.26 22.24
CA LEU A 35 3.27 13.06 23.69
C LEU A 35 4.71 13.12 24.25
N SER A 36 5.71 12.76 23.43
CA SER A 36 7.12 12.88 23.80
C SER A 36 7.67 14.31 23.66
N GLY A 37 6.83 15.29 23.31
CA GLY A 37 7.22 16.70 23.19
C GLY A 37 7.77 17.12 21.81
N ILE A 38 7.65 16.28 20.77
CA ILE A 38 7.99 16.67 19.40
C ILE A 38 6.89 17.59 18.86
N SER A 39 7.27 18.59 18.06
CA SER A 39 6.32 19.48 17.39
C SER A 39 5.30 18.66 16.57
N PRO A 40 3.99 18.91 16.72
CA PRO A 40 2.96 18.21 15.96
C PRO A 40 3.15 18.30 14.45
N VAL A 41 3.67 19.43 13.95
CA VAL A 41 3.95 19.62 12.53
C VAL A 41 4.99 18.62 12.04
N THR A 42 6.07 18.46 12.79
CA THR A 42 7.13 17.50 12.49
C THR A 42 6.62 16.06 12.54
N ALA A 43 5.79 15.72 13.54
CA ALA A 43 5.21 14.39 13.65
C ALA A 43 4.32 14.03 12.43
N ILE A 44 3.55 15.00 11.91
CA ILE A 44 2.73 14.83 10.70
C ILE A 44 3.60 14.59 9.48
N GLU A 45 4.64 15.40 9.28
CA GLU A 45 5.53 15.30 8.12
C GLU A 45 6.20 13.92 8.04
N TYR A 46 6.73 13.42 9.16
CA TYR A 46 7.31 12.08 9.22
C TYR A 46 6.26 11.00 8.96
N GLN A 47 5.06 11.15 9.52
CA GLN A 47 3.99 10.19 9.32
C GLN A 47 3.55 10.09 7.85
N ILE A 48 3.43 11.22 7.15
CA ILE A 48 3.13 11.25 5.71
C ILE A 48 4.26 10.59 4.92
N ALA A 49 5.53 10.90 5.22
CA ALA A 49 6.68 10.31 4.54
C ALA A 49 6.70 8.78 4.67
N ILE A 50 6.43 8.26 5.87
CA ILE A 50 6.36 6.80 6.12
C ILE A 50 5.20 6.17 5.35
N MET A 51 4.03 6.80 5.34
CA MET A 51 2.86 6.29 4.63
C MET A 51 3.08 6.22 3.12
N LEU A 52 3.74 7.23 2.54
CA LEU A 52 4.13 7.21 1.13
C LEU A 52 5.15 6.09 0.86
N GLY A 53 6.11 5.87 1.77
CA GLY A 53 7.06 4.76 1.67
C GLY A 53 6.39 3.38 1.70
N ILE A 54 5.41 3.18 2.60
CA ILE A 54 4.63 1.93 2.67
C ILE A 54 3.83 1.74 1.38
N LEU A 55 3.13 2.77 0.91
CA LEU A 55 2.35 2.71 -0.33
C LEU A 55 3.24 2.36 -1.53
N GLY A 56 4.42 2.99 -1.63
CA GLY A 56 5.39 2.68 -2.68
C GLY A 56 5.90 1.24 -2.64
N SER A 57 6.21 0.74 -1.44
CA SER A 57 6.63 -0.65 -1.24
C SER A 57 5.54 -1.66 -1.63
N VAL A 58 4.29 -1.40 -1.21
CA VAL A 58 3.14 -2.23 -1.60
C VAL A 58 2.94 -2.20 -3.11
N ALA A 59 2.94 -1.01 -3.73
CA ALA A 59 2.75 -0.88 -5.17
C ALA A 59 3.82 -1.63 -5.96
N LEU A 60 5.10 -1.50 -5.59
CA LEU A 60 6.19 -2.24 -6.21
C LEU A 60 6.03 -3.75 -6.04
N THR A 61 5.69 -4.19 -4.83
CA THR A 61 5.49 -5.62 -4.53
C THR A 61 4.35 -6.19 -5.37
N VAL A 62 3.22 -5.48 -5.47
CA VAL A 62 2.06 -5.90 -6.26
C VAL A 62 2.41 -5.98 -7.75
N ILE A 63 3.11 -4.97 -8.30
CA ILE A 63 3.55 -4.99 -9.70
C ILE A 63 4.41 -6.21 -9.99
N LEU A 64 5.43 -6.46 -9.16
CA LEU A 64 6.33 -7.60 -9.33
C LEU A 64 5.57 -8.92 -9.21
N PHE A 65 4.69 -9.04 -8.21
CA PHE A 65 3.94 -10.26 -7.95
C PHE A 65 2.97 -10.57 -9.09
N ILE A 66 2.27 -9.56 -9.63
CA ILE A 66 1.36 -9.73 -10.75
C ILE A 66 2.13 -10.14 -12.03
N GLN A 67 3.29 -9.54 -12.29
CA GLN A 67 4.11 -9.89 -13.46
C GLN A 67 4.65 -11.33 -13.38
N ILE A 68 5.12 -11.75 -12.20
CA ILE A 68 5.61 -13.11 -11.98
C ILE A 68 4.43 -14.10 -12.00
N GLY A 69 3.34 -13.79 -11.31
CA GLY A 69 2.15 -14.63 -11.25
C GLY A 69 1.54 -14.88 -12.62
N TYR A 70 1.49 -13.85 -13.48
CA TYR A 70 1.03 -14.03 -14.86
C TYR A 70 1.89 -15.06 -15.62
N LYS A 71 3.22 -14.98 -15.51
CA LYS A 71 4.13 -15.95 -16.17
C LYS A 71 4.06 -17.37 -15.60
N THR A 72 3.72 -17.51 -14.32
CA THR A 72 3.65 -18.82 -13.66
C THR A 72 2.33 -19.53 -13.90
N PHE A 73 1.21 -18.79 -13.89
CA PHE A 73 -0.12 -19.37 -13.93
C PHE A 73 -0.80 -19.33 -15.31
N PHE A 74 -0.32 -18.49 -16.24
CA PHE A 74 -0.94 -18.34 -17.56
C PHE A 74 0.02 -18.72 -18.68
N ASN A 75 -0.49 -19.43 -19.68
CA ASN A 75 0.25 -19.75 -20.90
C ASN A 75 0.20 -18.58 -21.92
N GLU A 76 0.92 -18.70 -23.05
CA GLU A 76 0.94 -17.67 -24.12
C GLU A 76 -0.43 -17.36 -24.74
N GLN A 77 -1.45 -18.17 -24.45
CA GLN A 77 -2.83 -17.99 -24.90
C GLN A 77 -3.74 -17.41 -23.81
N ASP A 78 -3.18 -16.86 -22.72
CA ASP A 78 -3.91 -16.33 -21.57
C ASP A 78 -4.80 -17.36 -20.85
N GLN A 79 -4.51 -18.66 -21.01
CA GLN A 79 -5.24 -19.71 -20.30
C GLN A 79 -4.55 -20.06 -19.01
N LEU A 80 -5.34 -20.23 -17.95
CA LEU A 80 -4.84 -20.66 -16.67
C LEU A 80 -4.37 -22.12 -16.79
N VAL A 81 -3.09 -22.35 -16.49
CA VAL A 81 -2.50 -23.69 -16.47
C VAL A 81 -2.98 -24.39 -15.20
N ILE A 82 -4.04 -25.18 -15.34
CA ILE A 82 -4.52 -26.09 -14.31
C ILE A 82 -3.81 -27.42 -14.55
N GLU A 83 -2.95 -27.84 -13.62
CA GLU A 83 -2.45 -29.23 -13.58
C GLU A 83 -3.60 -30.24 -13.41
#